data_AF-A0A7L4RKT9-F1
#
_entry.id   AF-A0A7L4RKT9-F1
#
_cell.length_a   1.000
_cell.length_b   1.000
_cell.length_c   1.000
_cell.angle_alpha   90.00
_cell.angle_beta   90.00
_cell.angle_gamma   90.00
#
_symmetry.space_group_name_H-M   'P 1'
#
loop_
_entity.id
_entity.type
_entity.pdbx_description
1 polymer ?
#
loop_
_entity_poly.entity_id
_entity_poly.type
_entity_poly.pdbx_seq_one_letter_code
_entity_poly.pdbx_strand_id
1 'polypeptide(L)'
;MAHMEILEIEDAVETFGRLLEIDPDSLAGNFYTAIGYLLLGDPQCGKYIRKAYKIDRKRTKQLLRNFFDAFIGSSPETGRGVKAKIEKELSEL
;
A
#
# COMPACT_ATOMS: atom_id res chain seq x y z
N MET A 1 22.19 2.04 -4.36
CA MET A 1 21.14 2.73 -3.57
C MET A 1 19.89 1.86 -3.42
N ALA A 2 19.41 1.17 -4.47
CA ALA A 2 18.24 0.28 -4.41
C ALA A 2 18.21 -0.77 -3.28
N HIS A 3 19.35 -1.33 -2.86
CA HIS A 3 19.38 -2.31 -1.76
C HIS A 3 19.04 -1.73 -0.38
N MET A 4 19.31 -0.45 -0.12
CA MET A 4 18.95 0.19 1.16
C MET A 4 17.44 0.49 1.22
N GLU A 5 16.87 0.94 0.10
CA GLU A 5 15.42 1.21 0.01
C GLU A 5 14.58 -0.07 0.18
N ILE A 6 15.03 -1.21 -0.37
CA ILE A 6 14.34 -2.50 -0.18
C ILE A 6 14.33 -2.91 1.30
N LEU A 7 15.47 -2.79 1.99
CA LEU A 7 15.58 -3.13 3.41
C LEU A 7 14.64 -2.27 4.26
N GLU A 8 14.58 -0.96 3.99
CA GLU A 8 13.67 -0.05 4.70
C GLU A 8 12.18 -0.39 4.46
N ILE A 9 11.83 -0.89 3.28
CA ILE A 9 10.46 -1.32 2.97
C ILE A 9 10.12 -2.62 3.72
N GLU A 10 11.04 -3.58 3.80
CA GLU A 10 10.85 -4.82 4.56
C GLU A 10 10.67 -4.55 6.06
N ASP A 11 11.51 -3.67 6.63
CA ASP A 11 11.39 -3.23 8.02
C ASP A 11 10.06 -2.52 8.29
N ALA A 12 9.58 -1.73 7.33
CA ALA A 12 8.27 -1.08 7.42
C ALA A 12 7.14 -2.11 7.42
N VAL A 13 7.18 -3.12 6.54
CA VAL A 13 6.21 -4.22 6.52
C VAL A 13 6.22 -4.97 7.85
N GLU A 14 7.39 -5.26 8.43
CA GLU A 14 7.48 -5.92 9.73
C GLU A 14 6.88 -5.05 10.84
N THR A 15 7.21 -3.76 10.87
CA THR A 15 6.72 -2.82 11.88
C THR A 15 5.20 -2.72 11.86
N PHE A 16 4.60 -2.55 10.67
CA PHE A 16 3.15 -2.52 10.54
C PHE A 16 2.50 -3.90 10.72
N GLY A 17 3.21 -4.98 10.44
CA GLY A 17 2.80 -6.33 10.77
C GLY A 17 2.59 -6.52 12.27
N ARG A 18 3.55 -6.08 13.09
CA ARG A 18 3.43 -6.08 14.56
C ARG A 18 2.28 -5.20 15.05
N LEU A 19 2.04 -4.05 14.41
CA LEU A 19 0.87 -3.23 14.71
C LEU A 19 -0.43 -3.99 14.47
N LEU A 20 -0.51 -4.77 13.39
CA LEU A 20 -1.69 -5.58 13.05
C LEU A 20 -1.88 -6.80 13.94
N GLU A 21 -0.85 -7.25 14.65
CA GLU A 21 -1.00 -8.26 15.72
C GLU A 21 -1.72 -7.68 16.94
N ILE A 22 -1.50 -6.40 17.24
CA ILE A 22 -2.12 -5.69 18.36
C ILE A 22 -3.52 -5.18 17.98
N ASP A 23 -3.64 -4.57 16.80
CA ASP A 23 -4.87 -4.02 16.24
C ASP A 23 -5.07 -4.49 14.79
N PRO A 24 -5.72 -5.65 14.59
CA PRO A 24 -5.95 -6.21 13.25
C PRO A 24 -6.79 -5.32 12.32
N ASP A 25 -7.60 -4.43 12.90
CA ASP A 25 -8.51 -3.52 12.20
C ASP A 25 -7.93 -2.09 12.12
N SER A 26 -6.62 -1.94 12.38
CA SER A 26 -5.93 -0.68 12.18
C SER A 26 -5.96 -0.27 10.71
N LEU A 27 -6.63 0.84 10.41
CA LEU A 27 -6.63 1.40 9.05
C LEU A 27 -5.20 1.70 8.57
N ALA A 28 -4.40 2.32 9.43
CA ALA A 28 -3.02 2.68 9.13
C ALA A 28 -2.16 1.42 8.95
N GLY A 29 -2.26 0.45 9.86
CA GLY A 29 -1.52 -0.81 9.76
C GLY A 29 -1.83 -1.55 8.46
N ASN A 30 -3.11 -1.70 8.12
CA ASN A 30 -3.52 -2.38 6.89
C ASN A 30 -3.10 -1.58 5.64
N PHE A 31 -3.24 -0.25 5.64
CA PHE A 31 -2.84 0.58 4.50
C PHE A 31 -1.33 0.53 4.27
N TYR A 32 -0.51 0.82 5.28
CA TYR A 32 0.93 0.91 5.10
C TYR A 32 1.60 -0.45 4.86
N THR A 33 1.09 -1.53 5.46
CA THR A 33 1.49 -2.90 5.10
C THR A 33 1.22 -3.17 3.62
N ALA A 34 0.06 -2.74 3.11
CA ALA A 34 -0.26 -2.91 1.70
C ALA A 34 0.67 -2.13 0.77
N ILE A 35 1.04 -0.90 1.14
CA ILE A 35 2.01 -0.09 0.39
C ILE A 35 3.39 -0.74 0.40
N GLY A 36 3.84 -1.28 1.54
CA GLY A 36 5.10 -2.01 1.62
C GLY A 36 5.13 -3.21 0.66
N TYR A 37 4.12 -4.08 0.72
CA TYR A 37 4.00 -5.19 -0.22
C TYR A 37 3.90 -4.74 -1.69
N LEU A 38 3.23 -3.62 -1.96
CA LEU A 38 3.16 -3.08 -3.31
C LEU A 38 4.54 -2.70 -3.84
N LEU A 39 5.36 -2.01 -3.03
CA LEU A 39 6.70 -1.58 -3.42
C LEU A 39 7.66 -2.77 -3.58
N LEU A 40 7.46 -3.84 -2.82
CA LEU A 40 8.18 -5.11 -2.98
C LEU A 40 7.67 -5.94 -4.18
N GLY A 41 6.57 -5.54 -4.83
CA GLY A 41 5.94 -6.30 -5.91
C GLY A 41 5.22 -7.57 -5.44
N ASP A 42 4.94 -7.68 -4.14
CA ASP A 42 4.31 -8.84 -3.53
C ASP A 42 2.76 -8.81 -3.70
N PRO A 43 2.13 -9.92 -4.09
CA PRO A 43 0.69 -9.99 -4.32
C PRO A 43 -0.17 -9.82 -3.07
N GLN A 44 0.41 -9.85 -1.87
CA GLN A 44 -0.32 -9.61 -0.63
C GLN A 44 -0.83 -8.18 -0.50
N CYS A 45 -0.33 -7.22 -1.28
CA CYS A 45 -0.80 -5.83 -1.25
C CYS A 45 -2.34 -5.74 -1.37
N GLY A 46 -2.95 -6.46 -2.32
CA GLY A 46 -4.39 -6.44 -2.53
C GLY A 46 -5.20 -6.99 -1.34
N LYS A 47 -4.64 -7.94 -0.57
CA LYS A 47 -5.27 -8.45 0.67
C LYS A 47 -5.39 -7.33 1.72
N TYR A 48 -4.33 -6.58 1.94
CA TYR A 48 -4.30 -5.54 2.97
C TYR A 48 -5.02 -4.26 2.54
N ILE A 49 -4.96 -3.88 1.25
CA ILE A 49 -5.79 -2.80 0.69
C ILE A 49 -7.28 -3.12 0.91
N ARG A 50 -7.72 -4.34 0.63
CA ARG A 50 -9.11 -4.77 0.86
C ARG A 50 -9.55 -4.58 2.32
N LYS A 51 -8.69 -4.94 3.28
CA LYS A 51 -8.97 -4.76 4.70
C LYS A 51 -9.09 -3.28 5.05
N ALA A 52 -8.12 -2.45 4.66
CA ALA A 52 -8.16 -1.00 4.86
C ALA A 52 -9.46 -0.38 4.28
N TYR A 53 -9.84 -0.81 3.08
CA TYR A 53 -11.04 -0.34 2.40
C TYR A 53 -12.34 -0.73 3.12
N LYS A 54 -12.38 -1.91 3.75
CA LYS A 54 -13.52 -2.35 4.58
C LYS A 54 -13.64 -1.53 5.87
N ILE A 55 -12.52 -1.12 6.46
CA ILE A 55 -12.49 -0.30 7.68
C ILE A 55 -12.97 1.13 7.37
N ASP A 56 -12.31 1.81 6.43
CA ASP A 56 -12.73 3.14 5.97
C ASP A 56 -12.41 3.32 4.50
N ARG A 57 -13.43 3.12 3.66
CA ARG A 57 -13.38 3.28 2.22
C ARG A 57 -12.96 4.69 1.80
N LYS A 58 -13.53 5.73 2.42
CA LYS A 58 -13.30 7.12 1.99
C LYS A 58 -11.87 7.52 2.30
N ARG A 59 -11.40 7.21 3.51
CA ARG A 59 -10.04 7.50 3.94
C ARG A 59 -9.01 6.68 3.17
N THR A 60 -9.27 5.39 2.94
CA THR A 60 -8.38 4.54 2.13
C THR A 60 -8.19 5.10 0.71
N LYS A 61 -9.27 5.50 0.04
CA LYS A 61 -9.18 6.13 -1.29
C LYS A 61 -8.37 7.43 -1.27
N GLN A 62 -8.53 8.24 -0.24
CA GLN A 62 -7.77 9.48 -0.11
C GLN A 62 -6.28 9.19 0.11
N LEU A 63 -5.94 8.24 0.98
CA LEU A 63 -4.55 7.84 1.23
C LEU A 63 -3.88 7.28 -0.03
N LEU A 64 -4.60 6.44 -0.79
CA LEU A 64 -4.12 5.93 -2.09
C LEU A 64 -3.86 7.05 -3.09
N ARG A 65 -4.78 8.01 -3.21
CA ARG A 65 -4.59 9.17 -4.07
C ARG A 65 -3.36 9.97 -3.67
N ASN A 66 -3.22 10.29 -2.38
CA ASN A 66 -2.06 11.02 -1.87
C ASN A 66 -0.75 10.27 -2.14
N PHE A 67 -0.75 8.94 -1.94
CA PHE A 67 0.40 8.10 -2.24
C PHE A 67 0.78 8.19 -3.73
N PHE A 68 -0.19 8.05 -4.64
CA PHE A 68 0.08 8.18 -6.07
C PHE A 68 0.51 9.59 -6.48
N ASP A 69 -0.11 10.63 -5.92
CA ASP A 69 0.26 12.00 -6.26
C ASP A 69 1.71 12.28 -5.82
N ALA A 70 2.14 11.77 -4.66
CA ALA A 70 3.50 11.94 -4.13
C ALA A 70 4.55 11.06 -4.84
N PHE A 71 4.26 9.78 -5.07
CA PHE A 71 5.25 8.82 -5.60
C PHE A 71 5.19 8.65 -7.13
N ILE A 72 4.00 8.77 -7.72
CA ILE A 72 3.75 8.51 -9.15
C ILE A 72 3.68 9.80 -9.97
N GLY A 73 3.27 10.92 -9.38
CA GLY A 73 3.36 12.24 -10.01
C GLY A 73 4.79 12.66 -10.39
N SER A 74 5.79 12.05 -9.76
CA SER A 74 7.22 12.36 -9.89
C SER A 74 7.97 11.49 -10.91
N SER A 75 7.36 10.41 -11.44
CA SER A 75 7.97 9.49 -12.41
C SER A 75 6.92 8.90 -13.37
N PRO A 76 6.72 9.51 -14.56
CA PRO A 76 5.61 9.22 -15.49
C PRO A 76 5.58 7.80 -16.08
N GLU A 77 6.67 7.05 -16.01
CA GLU A 77 6.84 5.75 -16.68
C GLU A 77 6.50 4.57 -15.77
N THR A 78 7.03 4.56 -14.54
CA THR A 78 6.77 3.50 -13.54
C THR A 78 5.39 3.64 -12.90
N GLY A 79 4.89 4.87 -12.75
CA GLY A 79 3.70 5.11 -11.95
C GLY A 79 2.36 4.84 -12.66
N ARG A 80 2.31 4.89 -13.99
CA ARG A 80 1.06 4.59 -14.72
C ARG A 80 0.64 3.12 -14.60
N GLY A 81 1.59 2.19 -14.66
CA GLY A 81 1.31 0.75 -14.56
C GLY A 81 0.85 0.33 -13.15
N VAL A 82 1.51 0.85 -12.12
CA VAL A 82 1.18 0.57 -10.72
C VAL A 82 -0.19 1.13 -10.35
N LYS A 83 -0.47 2.38 -10.74
CA LYS A 83 -1.80 3.00 -10.53
C LYS A 83 -2.91 2.20 -11.20
N ALA A 84 -2.74 1.81 -12.47
CA ALA A 84 -3.74 1.05 -13.20
C ALA A 84 -4.03 -0.34 -12.59
N LYS A 85 -2.99 -1.04 -12.11
CA LYS A 85 -3.15 -2.33 -11.42
C LYS A 85 -3.98 -2.19 -10.14
N ILE A 86 -3.71 -1.16 -9.34
CA ILE A 86 -4.43 -0.92 -8.08
C ILE A 86 -5.85 -0.45 -8.35
N GLU A 87 -6.08 0.46 -9.29
CA GLU A 87 -7.43 0.89 -9.68
C GLU A 87 -8.26 -0.29 -10.19
N LYS A 88 -7.66 -1.20 -10.98
CA LYS A 88 -8.31 -2.44 -11.41
C LYS A 88 -8.67 -3.33 -10.22
N GLU A 89 -7.69 -3.64 -9.36
CA GLU A 89 -7.93 -4.48 -8.18
C GLU A 89 -8.98 -3.88 -7.23
N LEU A 90 -9.06 -2.54 -7.14
CA LEU A 90 -10.07 -1.82 -6.37
C LEU A 90 -11.45 -1.79 -7.03
N SER A 91 -11.51 -1.81 -8.38
CA SER A 91 -12.78 -1.85 -9.12
C SER A 91 -13.47 -3.21 -9.04
N GLU A 92 -12.71 -4.26 -8.70
CA GLU A 92 -13.18 -5.62 -8.48
C GLU A 92 -13.63 -5.86 -7.01
N LEU A 93 -13.70 -4.80 -6.17
CA LEU A 93 -14.17 -4.81 -4.77
C LEU A 93 -15.54 -4.16 -4.60
#